data_AF-A0A961WTP2-F1
#
_entry.id   AF-A0A961WTP2-F1
#
_cell.length_a   1.000
_cell.length_b   1.000
_cell.length_c   1.000
_cell.angle_alpha   90.00
_cell.angle_beta   90.00
_cell.angle_gamma   90.00
#
_symmetry.space_group_name_H-M   'P 1'
#
loop_
_entity.id
_entity.type
_entity.pdbx_description
1 polymer ?
#
loop_
_entity_poly.entity_id
_entity_poly.type
_entity_poly.pdbx_seq_one_letter_code
_entity_poly.pdbx_strand_id
1 'polypeptide(L)'
;MADTGEIDTTLPDARRVEALAGFGLSAEDIGRVFDIAPETINSIYARELAGGQAKANARVAESLYRMALGDGRGAVTAAIFWLKTRARWKEETRSGDQSGEPVIVTIQRFAQDGPSKQ
;
A
#
# COMPACT_ATOMS: atom_id res chain seq x y z
N MET A 1 -30.65 45.17 -18.59
CA MET A 1 -30.75 43.80 -18.05
C MET A 1 -29.36 43.41 -17.62
N ALA A 2 -29.07 43.52 -16.32
CA ALA A 2 -27.79 43.09 -15.77
C ALA A 2 -27.78 41.56 -15.77
N ASP A 3 -26.75 41.01 -16.41
CA ASP A 3 -26.43 39.59 -16.39
C ASP A 3 -25.92 39.25 -14.98
N THR A 4 -26.79 38.62 -14.19
CA THR A 4 -26.43 38.08 -12.87
C THR A 4 -25.69 36.77 -13.10
N GLY A 5 -24.38 36.83 -13.37
CA GLY A 5 -23.48 35.68 -13.19
C GLY A 5 -23.07 35.64 -11.71
N GLU A 6 -23.72 34.91 -10.81
CA GLU A 6 -23.94 33.45 -10.70
C GLU A 6 -22.75 32.73 -10.02
N ILE A 7 -22.86 32.67 -8.68
CA ILE A 7 -22.07 32.02 -7.63
C ILE A 7 -20.53 32.18 -7.64
N ASP A 8 -20.05 32.95 -6.66
CA ASP A 8 -18.66 32.89 -6.18
C ASP A 8 -18.46 31.62 -5.31
N THR A 9 -18.14 30.49 -5.96
CA THR A 9 -17.76 29.17 -5.35
C THR A 9 -16.24 28.98 -5.31
N THR A 10 -15.47 29.98 -4.89
CA THR A 10 -14.02 30.13 -5.14
C THR A 10 -13.08 29.11 -4.48
N LEU A 11 -13.55 28.22 -3.60
CA LEU A 11 -12.69 27.31 -2.83
C LEU A 11 -13.21 25.86 -2.81
N PRO A 12 -12.34 24.84 -2.97
CA PRO A 12 -12.73 23.44 -3.05
C PRO A 12 -13.27 22.88 -1.72
N ASP A 13 -14.07 21.83 -1.79
CA ASP A 13 -14.46 21.06 -0.60
C ASP A 13 -13.21 20.47 0.07
N ALA A 14 -13.03 20.76 1.36
CA ALA A 14 -11.95 20.24 2.18
C ALA A 14 -11.84 18.72 2.13
N ARG A 15 -12.97 17.99 2.00
CA ARG A 15 -12.95 16.53 1.87
C ARG A 15 -12.30 16.07 0.57
N ARG A 16 -12.45 16.81 -0.53
CA ARG A 16 -11.79 16.50 -1.81
C ARG A 16 -10.30 16.80 -1.73
N VAL A 17 -9.91 17.92 -1.13
CA VAL A 17 -8.48 18.25 -0.90
C VAL A 17 -7.81 17.18 -0.03
N GLU A 18 -8.44 16.77 1.07
CA GLU A 18 -7.94 15.71 1.95
C GLU A 18 -7.78 14.36 1.23
N ALA A 19 -8.71 14.02 0.35
CA ALA A 19 -8.64 12.79 -0.43
C ALA A 19 -7.44 12.82 -1.41
N LEU A 20 -7.26 13.92 -2.15
CA LEU A 20 -6.13 14.07 -3.08
C LEU A 20 -4.78 14.08 -2.34
N ALA A 21 -4.69 14.77 -1.20
CA ALA A 21 -3.52 14.69 -0.33
C ALA A 21 -3.27 13.27 0.17
N GLY A 22 -4.34 12.55 0.51
CA GLY A 22 -4.28 11.13 0.89
C GLY A 22 -3.77 10.21 -0.22
N PHE A 23 -3.97 10.56 -1.48
CA PHE A 23 -3.41 9.85 -2.63
C PHE A 23 -1.96 10.23 -2.93
N GLY A 24 -1.40 11.21 -2.20
CA GLY A 24 -0.01 11.64 -2.32
C GLY A 24 0.21 12.83 -3.24
N LEU A 25 -0.85 13.54 -3.66
CA LEU A 25 -0.69 14.77 -4.45
C LEU A 25 -0.14 15.90 -3.58
N SER A 26 0.73 16.71 -4.17
CA SER A 26 1.26 17.93 -3.57
C SER A 26 0.21 19.05 -3.57
N ALA A 27 0.37 20.09 -2.74
CA ALA A 27 -0.48 21.28 -2.80
C ALA A 27 -0.45 21.97 -4.18
N GLU A 28 0.67 21.85 -4.91
CA GLU A 28 0.84 22.36 -6.28
C GLU A 28 -0.05 21.59 -7.27
N ASP A 29 -0.03 20.26 -7.22
CA ASP A 29 -0.87 19.44 -8.08
C ASP A 29 -2.35 19.56 -7.73
N ILE A 30 -2.68 19.67 -6.43
CA ILE A 30 -4.04 19.94 -5.99
C ILE A 30 -4.50 21.32 -6.46
N GLY A 31 -3.64 22.33 -6.41
CA GLY A 31 -3.91 23.66 -6.96
C GLY A 31 -4.25 23.60 -8.45
N ARG A 32 -3.48 22.86 -9.24
CA ARG A 32 -3.77 22.61 -10.67
C ARG A 32 -5.12 21.93 -10.90
N VAL A 33 -5.52 20.99 -10.04
CA VAL A 33 -6.81 20.28 -10.15
C VAL A 33 -8.00 21.22 -9.95
N PHE A 34 -7.86 22.25 -9.11
CA PHE A 34 -8.94 23.18 -8.79
C PHE A 34 -8.78 24.56 -9.43
N ASP A 35 -7.72 24.79 -10.22
CA ASP A 35 -7.34 26.08 -10.78
C ASP A 35 -7.14 27.17 -9.71
N ILE A 36 -6.44 26.82 -8.64
CA ILE A 36 -6.18 27.68 -7.48
C ILE A 36 -4.68 27.69 -7.17
N ALA A 37 -4.19 28.85 -6.73
CA ALA A 37 -2.80 29.03 -6.34
C ALA A 37 -2.41 28.06 -5.19
N PRO A 38 -1.23 27.43 -5.25
CA PRO A 38 -0.78 26.48 -4.22
C PRO A 38 -0.65 27.13 -2.83
N GLU A 39 -0.37 28.43 -2.75
CA GLU A 39 -0.31 29.18 -1.49
C GLU A 39 -1.67 29.19 -0.80
N THR A 40 -2.75 29.36 -1.56
CA THR A 40 -4.13 29.28 -1.07
C THR A 40 -4.44 27.87 -0.56
N ILE A 41 -4.01 26.83 -1.27
CA ILE A 41 -4.20 25.44 -0.83
C ILE A 41 -3.47 25.17 0.49
N ASN A 42 -2.20 25.58 0.59
CA ASN A 42 -1.41 25.41 1.81
C ASN A 42 -1.97 26.19 3.00
N SER A 43 -2.48 27.41 2.78
CA SER A 43 -3.00 28.26 3.85
C SER A 43 -4.34 27.75 4.38
N ILE A 44 -5.27 27.38 3.49
CA ILE A 44 -6.66 27.07 3.86
C ILE A 44 -6.81 25.60 4.28
N TYR A 45 -6.07 24.69 3.64
CA TYR A 45 -6.24 23.25 3.80
C TYR A 45 -5.04 22.56 4.48
N ALA A 46 -4.24 23.30 5.24
CA ALA A 46 -3.05 22.78 5.93
C ALA A 46 -3.35 21.49 6.73
N ARG A 47 -4.51 21.44 7.39
CA ARG A 47 -4.95 20.30 8.21
C ARG A 47 -5.27 19.07 7.34
N GLU A 48 -5.96 19.27 6.23
CA GLU A 48 -6.34 18.24 5.27
C GLU A 48 -5.11 17.68 4.56
N LEU A 49 -4.15 18.54 4.19
CA LEU A 49 -2.86 18.13 3.63
C LEU A 49 -2.08 17.26 4.62
N ALA A 50 -1.98 17.69 5.88
CA ALA A 50 -1.26 16.95 6.92
C ALA A 50 -1.94 15.62 7.29
N GLY A 51 -3.29 15.59 7.31
CA GLY A 51 -4.06 14.43 7.74
C GLY A 51 -4.40 13.42 6.63
N GLY A 52 -4.35 13.83 5.36
CA GLY A 52 -4.84 13.05 4.23
C GLY A 52 -4.21 11.67 4.13
N GLN A 53 -2.87 11.60 4.21
CA GLN A 53 -2.16 10.32 4.04
C GLN A 53 -2.44 9.33 5.18
N ALA A 54 -2.49 9.81 6.42
CA ALA A 54 -2.83 8.97 7.57
C ALA A 54 -4.26 8.41 7.44
N LYS A 55 -5.22 9.24 7.01
CA LYS A 55 -6.61 8.83 6.81
C LYS A 55 -6.76 7.87 5.62
N ALA A 56 -6.05 8.09 4.52
CA ALA A 56 -6.04 7.18 3.38
C ALA A 56 -5.48 5.81 3.77
N ASN A 57 -4.36 5.79 4.49
CA ASN A 57 -3.76 4.57 5.01
C ASN A 57 -4.69 3.82 5.98
N ALA A 58 -5.42 4.54 6.84
CA ALA A 58 -6.42 3.95 7.72
C ALA A 58 -7.56 3.28 6.95
N ARG A 59 -8.09 3.92 5.90
CA ARG A 59 -9.15 3.34 5.04
C ARG A 59 -8.68 2.07 4.33
N VAL A 60 -7.45 2.07 3.80
CA VAL A 60 -6.87 0.87 3.18
C VAL A 60 -6.69 -0.24 4.22
N ALA A 61 -6.20 0.10 5.42
CA ALA A 61 -6.04 -0.85 6.51
C ALA A 61 -7.38 -1.46 6.97
N GLU A 62 -8.43 -0.64 7.10
CA GLU A 62 -9.78 -1.10 7.43
C GLU A 62 -10.34 -2.06 6.37
N SER A 63 -10.19 -1.71 5.10
CA SER A 63 -10.58 -2.59 3.98
C SER A 63 -9.87 -3.94 4.05
N LEU A 64 -8.55 -3.92 4.28
CA LEU A 64 -7.74 -5.13 4.40
C LEU A 64 -8.14 -5.98 5.61
N TYR A 65 -8.39 -5.35 6.76
CA TYR A 65 -8.88 -6.02 7.97
C TYR A 65 -10.20 -6.74 7.71
N ARG A 66 -11.17 -6.06 7.08
CA ARG A 66 -12.45 -6.67 6.71
C ARG A 66 -12.30 -7.83 5.73
N MET A 67 -11.40 -7.73 4.75
CA MET A 67 -11.08 -8.85 3.86
C MET A 67 -10.48 -10.03 4.61
N ALA A 68 -9.59 -9.78 5.57
CA ALA A 68 -8.98 -10.81 6.40
C ALA A 68 -9.98 -11.58 7.28
N LEU A 69 -11.11 -10.96 7.65
CA LEU A 69 -12.18 -11.58 8.43
C LEU A 69 -13.22 -12.33 7.58
N GLY A 70 -13.21 -12.16 6.26
CA GLY A 70 -14.15 -12.79 5.35
C GLY A 70 -13.75 -14.22 4.94
N ASP A 71 -14.49 -14.77 3.98
CA ASP A 71 -14.30 -16.11 3.41
C ASP A 71 -13.99 -16.09 1.90
N GLY A 72 -13.82 -14.90 1.31
CA GLY A 72 -13.50 -14.73 -0.10
C GLY A 72 -12.09 -15.20 -0.50
N ARG A 73 -11.83 -15.31 -1.81
CA ARG A 73 -10.57 -15.81 -2.40
C ARG A 73 -9.30 -15.13 -1.83
N GLY A 74 -9.39 -13.88 -1.40
CA GLY A 74 -8.25 -13.12 -0.83
C GLY A 74 -8.14 -13.14 0.70
N ALA A 75 -9.08 -13.77 1.41
CA ALA A 75 -9.18 -13.65 2.87
C ALA A 75 -7.95 -14.21 3.60
N VAL A 76 -7.51 -15.42 3.23
CA VAL A 76 -6.32 -16.06 3.83
C VAL A 76 -5.06 -15.22 3.58
N THR A 77 -4.89 -14.69 2.36
CA THR A 77 -3.76 -13.82 2.02
C THR A 77 -3.76 -12.53 2.84
N ALA A 78 -4.91 -11.88 2.98
CA ALA A 78 -5.06 -10.67 3.81
C ALA A 78 -4.78 -10.97 5.29
N ALA A 79 -5.26 -12.10 5.82
CA ALA A 79 -5.01 -12.54 7.20
C ALA A 79 -3.53 -12.81 7.45
N ILE A 80 -2.86 -13.57 6.57
CA ILE A 80 -1.42 -13.84 6.66
C ILE A 80 -0.62 -12.54 6.62
N PHE A 81 -0.94 -11.64 5.69
CA PHE A 81 -0.28 -10.34 5.60
C PHE A 81 -0.46 -9.52 6.88
N TRP A 82 -1.68 -9.48 7.43
CA TRP A 82 -1.97 -8.75 8.68
C TRP A 82 -1.16 -9.29 9.84
N LEU A 83 -1.16 -10.61 10.03
CA LEU A 83 -0.45 -11.27 11.14
C LEU A 83 1.05 -11.01 11.06
N LYS A 84 1.64 -11.04 9.86
CA LYS A 84 3.06 -10.73 9.65
C LYS A 84 3.38 -9.24 9.87
N THR A 85 2.62 -8.35 9.25
CA THR A 85 2.99 -6.91 9.18
C THR A 85 2.51 -6.08 10.36
N ARG A 86 1.40 -6.47 11.00
CA ARG A 86 0.79 -5.74 12.12
C ARG A 86 0.83 -6.52 13.44
N ALA A 87 0.55 -7.82 13.43
CA ALA A 87 0.62 -8.65 14.65
C ALA A 87 2.05 -9.16 14.96
N ARG A 88 3.03 -8.80 14.13
CA ARG A 88 4.46 -9.15 14.30
C ARG A 88 4.74 -10.66 14.35
N TRP A 89 3.91 -11.47 13.72
CA TRP A 89 4.19 -12.88 13.54
C TRP A 89 5.37 -13.03 12.59
N LYS A 90 6.39 -13.77 13.02
CA LYS A 90 7.56 -14.09 12.24
C LYS A 90 7.69 -15.60 12.18
N GLU A 91 8.19 -16.10 11.06
CA GLU A 91 8.58 -17.50 10.96
C GLU A 91 9.86 -17.70 11.77
N GLU A 92 9.95 -18.83 12.46
CA GLU A 92 11.20 -19.26 13.06
C GLU A 92 12.09 -19.80 11.94
N THR A 93 13.15 -19.05 11.62
CA THR A 93 14.24 -19.62 10.82
C THR A 93 14.92 -20.67 11.69
N ARG A 94 14.61 -21.94 11.46
CA ARG A 94 15.44 -23.03 11.99
C ARG A 94 16.77 -22.95 11.26
N SER A 95 17.73 -22.28 11.88
CA SER A 95 19.13 -22.46 11.53
C SER A 95 19.44 -23.93 11.80
N GLY A 96 19.40 -24.77 10.78
CA GLY A 96 19.97 -26.12 10.87
C GLY A 96 21.39 -25.97 11.39
N ASP A 97 21.70 -26.76 12.43
CA ASP A 97 22.97 -26.84 13.15
C ASP A 97 24.14 -26.14 12.44
N GLN A 98 24.33 -24.85 12.76
CA GLN A 98 25.47 -24.07 12.29
C GLN A 98 26.66 -24.36 13.21
N SER A 99 27.05 -25.63 13.34
CA SER A 99 28.26 -26.04 14.07
C SER A 99 29.55 -25.43 13.49
N GLY A 100 29.45 -24.59 12.46
CA GLY A 100 30.58 -24.05 11.71
C GLY A 100 31.26 -25.11 10.86
N GLU A 101 30.81 -26.36 10.94
CA GLU A 101 31.38 -27.45 10.17
C GLU A 101 30.91 -27.35 8.71
N PRO A 102 31.85 -27.49 7.76
CA PRO A 102 31.50 -27.47 6.35
C PRO A 102 30.56 -28.63 6.04
N VAL A 103 29.38 -28.31 5.50
CA VAL A 103 28.48 -29.32 4.94
C VAL A 103 29.12 -29.89 3.67
N ILE A 104 29.71 -31.07 3.78
CA ILE A 104 30.25 -31.79 2.63
C ILE A 104 29.08 -32.41 1.85
N VAL A 105 28.77 -31.84 0.70
CA VAL A 105 27.77 -32.39 -0.23
C VAL A 105 28.49 -33.31 -1.22
N THR A 106 28.26 -34.62 -1.13
CA THR A 106 28.75 -35.58 -2.13
C THR A 106 27.77 -35.69 -3.29
N ILE A 107 28.16 -35.22 -4.47
CA ILE A 107 27.38 -35.37 -5.70
C ILE A 107 27.73 -36.72 -6.32
N GLN A 108 26.80 -37.69 -6.26
CA GLN A 108 26.93 -38.95 -6.99
C GLN A 108 26.27 -38.83 -8.36
N ARG A 109 27.07 -38.95 -9.43
CA ARG A 109 26.55 -39.05 -10.79
C ARG A 109 26.28 -40.51 -11.10
N PHE A 110 25.01 -40.88 -11.16
CA PHE A 110 24.62 -42.20 -11.67
C PHE A 110 24.63 -42.16 -13.20
N ALA A 111 25.48 -42.98 -13.83
CA ALA A 111 25.36 -43.27 -15.25
C ALA A 111 24.14 -44.19 -15.42
N GLN A 112 23.12 -43.75 -16.15
CA GLN A 112 22.10 -44.67 -16.65
C GLN A 112 22.64 -45.28 -17.94
N ASP A 113 22.88 -46.59 -17.93
CA ASP A 113 23.19 -47.32 -19.16
C ASP A 113 22.00 -47.20 -20.11
N GLY A 114 22.27 -46.66 -21.30
CA GLY A 114 21.29 -46.54 -22.36
C GLY A 114 20.81 -47.93 -22.82
N PRO A 115 19.57 -48.05 -23.32
CA PRO A 115 18.99 -49.35 -23.63
C PRO A 115 19.82 -50.09 -24.68
N SER A 116 20.18 -51.34 -24.36
CA SER A 116 20.90 -52.24 -25.25
C SER A 116 20.06 -52.47 -26.53
N LYS A 117 20.60 -52.11 -27.69
CA LYS A 117 19.98 -52.45 -28.98
C LYS A 117 20.17 -53.94 -29.24
N GLN A 118 19.06 -54.60 -29.61
CA GLN A 118 19.01 -55.99 -30.08
C GLN A 118 19.79 -56.19 -31.36
#